data_AF-A0A3B0SBK0-F1
#
_entry.id   AF-A0A3B0SBK0-F1
#
_cell.length_a   1.000
_cell.length_b   1.000
_cell.length_c   1.000
_cell.angle_alpha   90.00
_cell.angle_beta   90.00
_cell.angle_gamma   90.00
#
_symmetry.space_group_name_H-M   'P 1'
#
loop_
_entity.id
_entity.type
_entity.pdbx_description
1 polymer ?
#
loop_
_entity_poly.entity_id
_entity_poly.type
_entity_poly.pdbx_seq_one_letter_code
_entity_poly.pdbx_strand_id
1 'polypeptide(L)'
;GKNVSELNLAEAALLAGLIQRPARTEPQTHPEVARDRRNVVIDKMLELGWIEASDAEQARASPITLADQTPLSDQARYPYFTEEVKRRLLDDPALGATATDRYDALFRGGLKIYTTIDPIMQETAEAAIADVMGGEEPSAGLVSIDPRTGHVLAIVGGKDFYDPEDPNAQFNLATQGRRQPGSAFKPFVLAAALESGIELDTIVRGGQRVSIDTPSGPWVVKNYNDSVFPDLSVLEATVFSVNVIYARLMDQVGPALVAEIAMSAGITQELLPYHSLALGAQEVSVLDMASAYTTFAASGNHVEPIFVTRIENSSGAVIYSPKPVVTQALPRSVADRVTQALTEVVRRGTGQQARIGRVTAGKTGTSQNNSDAWFVGYTPELVTAVWVGFPDGQIPLTAPRTPYTITGGTWPAQIWSRYASAALAGVPYGELATAQDDGMVTVEVDLSTGFLAGPYCPRSSVQRLRLPRDAAPTVVCPIHNPAGITAVGATATPDVVGFSLEDAALLLLDQGFDVRIEWVRIDNLATGTVFNMSPPAGSDAQIGTIVKLSVAGETPTDSVAAVLGFPLEEARARLFGFEVQVFLLAEENPSDAARRSGLVWKQAPASGTPGADVVTLWVNP
;
A
#
# COMPACT_ATOMS: atom_id res chain seq x y z
N GLY A 1 -37.37 -1.31 -10.54
CA GLY A 1 -36.61 -0.31 -9.79
C GLY A 1 -37.53 0.77 -9.24
N LYS A 2 -38.42 0.41 -8.30
CA LYS A 2 -39.25 1.33 -7.52
C LYS A 2 -39.15 0.88 -6.07
N ASN A 3 -39.24 1.79 -5.11
CA ASN A 3 -39.41 1.41 -3.70
C ASN A 3 -40.80 0.79 -3.49
N VAL A 4 -40.95 -0.07 -2.48
CA VAL A 4 -42.23 -0.74 -2.17
C VAL A 4 -43.36 0.28 -1.93
N SER A 5 -43.04 1.44 -1.35
CA SER A 5 -43.96 2.54 -1.11
C SER A 5 -44.46 3.25 -2.37
N GLU A 6 -43.82 3.02 -3.52
CA GLU A 6 -44.12 3.67 -4.80
C GLU A 6 -44.87 2.75 -5.77
N LEU A 7 -45.19 1.53 -5.34
CA LEU A 7 -45.88 0.56 -6.16
C LEU A 7 -47.36 0.93 -6.31
N ASN A 8 -47.86 0.90 -7.55
CA ASN A 8 -49.29 1.00 -7.79
C ASN A 8 -49.99 -0.34 -7.51
N LEU A 9 -51.33 -0.35 -7.52
CA LEU A 9 -52.15 -1.52 -7.24
C LEU A 9 -51.79 -2.73 -8.15
N ALA A 10 -51.58 -2.49 -9.44
CA ALA A 10 -51.26 -3.56 -10.39
C ALA A 10 -49.88 -4.18 -10.13
N GLU A 11 -48.90 -3.35 -9.77
CA GLU A 11 -47.53 -3.76 -9.41
C GLU A 11 -47.51 -4.53 -8.08
N ALA A 12 -48.24 -4.04 -7.07
CA ALA A 12 -48.37 -4.72 -5.78
C ALA A 12 -49.07 -6.08 -5.91
N ALA A 13 -50.16 -6.15 -6.68
CA ALA A 13 -50.88 -7.38 -6.95
C ALA A 13 -50.03 -8.39 -7.74
N LEU A 14 -49.18 -7.91 -8.66
CA LEU A 14 -48.24 -8.76 -9.39
C LEU A 14 -47.27 -9.43 -8.42
N LEU A 15 -46.60 -8.65 -7.56
CA LEU A 15 -45.65 -9.18 -6.56
C LEU A 15 -46.31 -10.17 -5.60
N ALA A 16 -47.51 -9.85 -5.09
CA ALA A 16 -48.26 -10.76 -4.24
C ALA A 16 -48.62 -12.08 -4.96
N GLY A 17 -48.91 -12.00 -6.27
CA GLY A 17 -49.18 -13.14 -7.12
C GLY A 17 -47.99 -14.09 -7.29
N LEU A 18 -46.77 -13.54 -7.34
CA LEU A 18 -45.52 -14.27 -7.53
C LEU A 18 -45.20 -15.21 -6.36
N ILE A 19 -45.57 -14.84 -5.13
CA ILE A 19 -45.21 -15.57 -3.89
C ILE A 19 -45.56 -17.06 -3.98
N GLN A 20 -46.68 -17.40 -4.64
CA GLN A 20 -47.14 -18.79 -4.72
C GLN A 20 -46.23 -19.66 -5.58
N ARG A 21 -45.72 -19.14 -6.71
CA ARG A 21 -44.91 -19.91 -7.69
C ARG A 21 -43.93 -19.00 -8.46
N PRO A 22 -42.91 -18.42 -7.79
CA PRO A 22 -42.10 -17.33 -8.35
C PRO A 22 -41.54 -17.64 -9.74
N ALA A 23 -40.92 -18.82 -9.91
CA ALA A 23 -40.31 -19.22 -11.19
C ALA A 23 -41.30 -19.42 -12.35
N ARG A 24 -42.54 -19.84 -12.06
CA ARG A 24 -43.55 -20.14 -13.10
C ARG A 24 -44.36 -18.91 -13.51
N THR A 25 -44.43 -17.93 -12.62
CA THR A 25 -45.17 -16.68 -12.81
C THR A 25 -44.24 -15.50 -13.04
N GLU A 26 -42.94 -15.74 -13.27
CA GLU A 26 -41.94 -14.70 -13.48
C GLU A 26 -42.29 -13.91 -14.77
N PRO A 27 -42.50 -12.58 -14.68
CA PRO A 27 -43.07 -11.79 -15.77
C PRO A 27 -42.14 -11.56 -16.96
N GLN A 28 -40.82 -11.72 -16.82
CA GLN A 28 -39.86 -11.55 -17.90
C GLN A 28 -39.84 -12.76 -18.85
N THR A 29 -40.01 -13.96 -18.29
CA THR A 29 -39.97 -15.25 -19.00
C THR A 29 -41.38 -15.81 -19.28
N HIS A 30 -42.38 -15.47 -18.45
CA HIS A 30 -43.75 -15.98 -18.53
C HIS A 30 -44.80 -14.85 -18.38
N PRO A 31 -44.80 -13.82 -19.23
CA PRO A 31 -45.59 -12.59 -19.06
C PRO A 31 -47.10 -12.83 -18.98
N GLU A 32 -47.64 -13.73 -19.80
CA GLU A 32 -49.07 -14.05 -19.79
C GLU A 32 -49.51 -14.74 -18.49
N VAL A 33 -48.71 -15.69 -18.00
CA VAL A 33 -48.98 -16.41 -16.74
C VAL A 33 -48.88 -15.46 -15.54
N ALA A 34 -47.92 -14.53 -15.58
CA ALA A 34 -47.77 -13.49 -14.58
C ALA A 34 -48.97 -12.54 -14.55
N ARG A 35 -49.47 -12.12 -15.72
CA ARG A 35 -50.66 -11.27 -15.85
C ARG A 35 -51.91 -11.94 -15.30
N ASP A 36 -52.14 -13.18 -15.69
CA ASP A 36 -53.32 -13.92 -15.22
C ASP A 36 -53.25 -14.12 -13.70
N ARG A 37 -52.06 -14.42 -13.18
CA ARG A 37 -51.85 -14.55 -11.73
C ARG A 37 -52.08 -13.24 -10.98
N ARG A 38 -51.59 -12.10 -11.50
CA ARG A 38 -51.86 -10.77 -10.95
C ARG A 38 -53.37 -10.50 -10.90
N ASN A 39 -54.09 -10.81 -11.98
CA ASN A 39 -55.53 -10.56 -12.06
C ASN A 39 -56.30 -11.40 -11.02
N VAL A 40 -55.89 -12.64 -10.75
CA VAL A 40 -56.46 -13.44 -9.64
C VAL A 40 -56.30 -12.75 -8.28
N VAL A 41 -55.16 -12.09 -8.04
CA VAL A 41 -54.96 -11.31 -6.80
C VAL A 41 -55.89 -10.11 -6.75
N ILE A 42 -56.00 -9.35 -7.85
CA ILE A 42 -56.89 -8.18 -7.94
C ILE A 42 -58.35 -8.60 -7.70
N ASP A 43 -58.79 -9.70 -8.31
CA ASP A 43 -60.15 -10.21 -8.13
C ASP A 43 -60.41 -10.60 -6.68
N LYS A 44 -59.42 -11.18 -6.00
CA LYS A 44 -59.54 -11.50 -4.58
C LYS A 44 -59.59 -10.26 -3.69
N MET A 45 -58.81 -9.23 -4.01
CA MET A 45 -58.85 -7.94 -3.30
C MET A 45 -60.21 -7.27 -3.45
N LEU A 46 -60.82 -7.34 -4.64
CA LEU A 46 -62.18 -6.84 -4.88
C LEU A 46 -63.23 -7.64 -4.09
N GLU A 47 -63.16 -8.98 -4.13
CA GLU A 47 -64.08 -9.86 -3.37
C GLU A 47 -64.04 -9.57 -1.86
N LEU A 48 -62.86 -9.24 -1.33
CA LEU A 48 -62.66 -8.91 0.08
C LEU A 48 -62.99 -7.44 0.42
N GLY A 49 -63.36 -6.63 -0.56
CA GLY A 49 -63.69 -5.21 -0.36
C GLY A 49 -62.50 -4.32 -0.03
N TRP A 50 -61.28 -4.70 -0.45
CA TRP A 50 -60.07 -3.90 -0.23
C TRP A 50 -59.85 -2.82 -1.28
N ILE A 51 -60.50 -2.96 -2.43
CA ILE A 51 -60.45 -2.04 -3.57
C ILE A 51 -61.84 -1.89 -4.17
N GLU A 52 -62.09 -0.79 -4.86
CA GLU A 52 -63.34 -0.55 -5.59
C GLU A 52 -63.33 -1.23 -6.97
N ALA A 53 -64.52 -1.44 -7.54
CA ALA A 53 -64.66 -2.09 -8.85
C ALA A 53 -63.93 -1.33 -9.98
N SER A 54 -63.93 0.01 -9.92
CA SER A 54 -63.21 0.87 -10.87
C SER A 54 -61.69 0.68 -10.81
N ASP A 55 -61.14 0.51 -9.60
CA ASP A 55 -59.71 0.33 -9.39
C ASP A 55 -59.26 -1.04 -9.88
N ALA A 56 -60.10 -2.06 -9.65
CA ALA A 56 -59.86 -3.41 -10.14
C ALA A 56 -59.84 -3.46 -11.68
N GLU A 57 -60.75 -2.76 -12.37
CA GLU A 57 -60.71 -2.66 -13.83
C GLU A 57 -59.45 -1.95 -14.33
N GLN A 58 -59.11 -0.80 -13.76
CA GLN A 58 -57.92 -0.05 -14.16
C GLN A 58 -56.64 -0.88 -13.94
N ALA A 59 -56.54 -1.57 -12.79
CA ALA A 59 -55.38 -2.39 -12.47
C ALA A 59 -55.24 -3.62 -13.40
N ARG A 60 -56.35 -4.25 -13.79
CA ARG A 60 -56.32 -5.36 -14.77
C ARG A 60 -55.93 -4.88 -16.17
N ALA A 61 -56.39 -3.70 -16.57
CA ALA A 61 -56.07 -3.09 -17.86
C ALA A 61 -54.63 -2.57 -17.95
N SER A 62 -53.99 -2.28 -16.80
CA SER A 62 -52.60 -1.82 -16.77
C SER A 62 -51.67 -2.88 -17.39
N PRO A 63 -50.80 -2.50 -18.34
CA PRO A 63 -49.77 -3.42 -18.84
C PRO A 63 -48.76 -3.73 -17.74
N ILE A 64 -48.10 -4.90 -17.83
CA ILE A 64 -46.92 -5.19 -17.02
C ILE A 64 -45.73 -4.54 -17.71
N THR A 65 -45.23 -3.46 -17.13
CA THR A 65 -43.98 -2.82 -17.56
C THR A 65 -42.90 -3.17 -16.56
N LEU A 66 -41.95 -3.99 -16.98
CA LEU A 66 -40.75 -4.25 -16.19
C LEU A 66 -39.80 -3.08 -16.41
N ALA A 67 -39.12 -2.65 -15.35
CA ALA A 67 -37.98 -1.76 -15.52
C ALA A 67 -36.96 -2.47 -16.41
N ASP A 68 -36.24 -1.71 -17.25
CA ASP A 68 -35.02 -2.20 -17.88
C ASP A 68 -34.09 -2.64 -16.76
N GLN A 69 -34.10 -3.94 -16.48
CA GLN A 69 -33.00 -4.54 -15.76
C GLN A 69 -31.92 -4.63 -16.81
N THR A 70 -30.91 -3.76 -16.72
CA THR A 70 -29.57 -4.27 -17.01
C THR A 70 -29.50 -5.56 -16.20
N PRO A 71 -29.42 -6.74 -16.83
CA PRO A 71 -29.28 -7.96 -16.07
C PRO A 71 -28.16 -7.68 -15.08
N LEU A 72 -28.43 -7.83 -13.77
CA LEU A 72 -27.32 -8.00 -12.85
C LEU A 72 -26.61 -9.21 -13.42
N SER A 73 -25.49 -8.99 -14.10
CA SER A 73 -24.70 -10.09 -14.57
C SER A 73 -24.39 -10.91 -13.33
N ASP A 74 -24.71 -12.21 -13.34
CA ASP A 74 -24.26 -13.12 -12.29
C ASP A 74 -22.72 -13.13 -12.20
N GLN A 75 -22.04 -12.56 -13.20
CA GLN A 75 -20.61 -12.35 -13.22
C GLN A 75 -20.23 -11.07 -12.45
N ALA A 76 -19.51 -11.27 -11.35
CA ALA A 76 -18.85 -10.20 -10.63
C ALA A 76 -17.82 -9.52 -11.55
N ARG A 77 -17.75 -8.19 -11.50
CA ARG A 77 -16.79 -7.41 -12.31
C ARG A 77 -15.33 -7.78 -12.02
N TYR A 78 -15.02 -8.08 -10.76
CA TYR A 78 -13.67 -8.46 -10.31
C TYR A 78 -13.75 -9.79 -9.55
N PRO A 79 -13.90 -10.91 -10.27
CA PRO A 79 -14.34 -12.17 -9.66
C PRO A 79 -13.29 -12.79 -8.74
N TYR A 80 -12.00 -12.78 -9.11
CA TYR A 80 -10.94 -13.30 -8.24
C TYR A 80 -10.85 -12.57 -6.90
N PHE A 81 -10.95 -11.23 -6.91
CA PHE A 81 -10.95 -10.44 -5.69
C PHE A 81 -12.22 -10.69 -4.87
N THR A 82 -13.38 -10.76 -5.53
CA THR A 82 -14.67 -11.02 -4.88
C THR A 82 -14.70 -12.38 -4.19
N GLU A 83 -14.23 -13.43 -4.85
CA GLU A 83 -14.15 -14.77 -4.25
C GLU A 83 -13.11 -14.85 -3.13
N GLU A 84 -11.99 -14.13 -3.24
CA GLU A 84 -11.00 -14.04 -2.15
C GLU A 84 -11.59 -13.34 -0.91
N VAL A 85 -12.36 -12.26 -1.10
CA VAL A 85 -13.10 -11.60 -0.01
C VAL A 85 -14.09 -12.58 0.65
N LYS A 86 -14.90 -13.28 -0.15
CA LYS A 86 -15.84 -14.29 0.39
C LYS A 86 -15.13 -15.37 1.18
N ARG A 87 -14.03 -15.91 0.64
CA ARG A 87 -13.22 -16.94 1.28
C ARG A 87 -12.71 -16.47 2.64
N ARG A 88 -12.12 -15.26 2.71
CA ARG A 88 -11.63 -14.68 3.96
C ARG A 88 -12.73 -14.44 4.98
N LEU A 89 -13.87 -13.90 4.53
CA LEU A 89 -15.01 -13.62 5.40
C LEU A 89 -15.67 -14.89 5.96
N LEU A 90 -15.66 -16.00 5.22
CA LEU A 90 -16.15 -17.28 5.71
C LEU A 90 -15.30 -17.87 6.84
N ASP A 91 -14.05 -17.40 6.99
CA ASP A 91 -13.15 -17.76 8.09
C ASP A 91 -13.14 -16.70 9.21
N ASP A 92 -13.71 -15.51 8.97
CA ASP A 92 -13.67 -14.39 9.91
C ASP A 92 -14.75 -14.53 11.01
N PRO A 93 -14.36 -14.68 12.29
CA PRO A 93 -15.30 -14.84 13.39
C PRO A 93 -16.21 -13.61 13.59
N ALA A 94 -15.91 -12.45 13.01
CA ALA A 94 -16.77 -11.28 13.04
C ALA A 94 -18.14 -11.51 12.36
N LEU A 95 -18.23 -12.45 11.42
CA LEU A 95 -19.50 -12.80 10.77
C LEU A 95 -20.31 -13.86 11.52
N GLY A 96 -19.76 -14.48 12.56
CA GLY A 96 -20.44 -15.51 13.33
C GLY A 96 -19.51 -16.53 13.99
N ALA A 97 -19.98 -17.11 15.10
CA ALA A 97 -19.20 -18.07 15.88
C ALA A 97 -19.02 -19.39 15.13
N THR A 98 -20.04 -19.86 14.41
CA THR A 98 -19.98 -21.10 13.64
C THR A 98 -19.84 -20.83 12.13
N ALA A 99 -19.34 -21.82 11.39
CA ALA A 99 -19.25 -21.74 9.93
C ALA A 99 -20.63 -21.53 9.27
N THR A 100 -21.69 -22.11 9.86
CA THR A 100 -23.07 -21.90 9.41
C THR A 100 -23.52 -20.46 9.62
N ASP A 101 -23.23 -19.87 10.78
CA ASP A 101 -23.57 -18.46 11.06
C ASP A 101 -22.87 -17.53 10.07
N ARG A 102 -21.58 -17.75 9.80
CA ARG A 102 -20.80 -16.95 8.85
C ARG A 102 -21.34 -17.08 7.43
N TYR A 103 -21.68 -18.29 7.01
CA TYR A 103 -22.30 -18.53 5.70
C TYR A 103 -23.66 -17.82 5.59
N ASP A 104 -24.53 -17.97 6.59
CA ASP A 104 -25.86 -17.34 6.59
C ASP A 104 -25.75 -15.81 6.64
N ALA A 105 -24.81 -15.26 7.42
CA ALA A 105 -24.54 -13.83 7.43
C ALA A 105 -24.07 -13.34 6.05
N LEU A 106 -23.08 -13.99 5.45
CA LEU A 106 -22.50 -13.57 4.18
C LEU A 106 -23.48 -13.66 3.01
N PHE A 107 -24.22 -14.77 2.88
CA PHE A 107 -25.05 -15.04 1.70
C PHE A 107 -26.53 -14.72 1.90
N ARG A 108 -27.01 -14.59 3.15
CA ARG A 108 -28.44 -14.37 3.46
C ARG A 108 -28.68 -13.16 4.38
N GLY A 109 -27.63 -12.60 4.98
CA GLY A 109 -27.73 -11.51 5.96
C GLY A 109 -27.97 -10.12 5.35
N GLY A 110 -27.92 -9.99 4.03
CA GLY A 110 -28.10 -8.70 3.34
C GLY A 110 -26.99 -7.69 3.65
N LEU A 111 -25.76 -8.19 3.78
CA LEU A 111 -24.59 -7.36 4.12
C LEU A 111 -24.19 -6.44 2.95
N LYS A 112 -23.70 -5.25 3.28
CA LYS A 112 -22.95 -4.40 2.36
C LYS A 112 -21.47 -4.46 2.74
N ILE A 113 -20.64 -4.94 1.82
CA ILE A 113 -19.21 -5.15 2.05
C ILE A 113 -18.45 -4.12 1.22
N TYR A 114 -17.66 -3.28 1.89
CA TYR A 114 -16.83 -2.25 1.27
C TYR A 114 -15.40 -2.77 1.24
N THR A 115 -14.81 -2.82 0.04
CA THR A 115 -13.50 -3.47 -0.19
C THR A 115 -12.40 -2.46 -0.47
N THR A 116 -11.17 -2.94 -0.55
CA THR A 116 -9.97 -2.14 -0.86
C THR A 116 -9.59 -2.11 -2.33
N ILE A 117 -10.26 -2.90 -3.17
CA ILE A 117 -9.94 -2.96 -4.60
C ILE A 117 -10.07 -1.57 -5.23
N ASP A 118 -9.04 -1.16 -5.96
CA ASP A 118 -9.04 0.05 -6.76
C ASP A 118 -9.35 -0.34 -8.21
N PRO A 119 -10.51 0.06 -8.76
CA PRO A 119 -10.90 -0.27 -10.14
C PRO A 119 -9.86 0.11 -11.20
N ILE A 120 -9.20 1.26 -11.05
CA ILE A 120 -8.23 1.77 -12.02
C ILE A 120 -6.97 0.92 -11.96
N MET A 121 -6.50 0.61 -10.75
CA MET A 121 -5.34 -0.25 -10.58
C MET A 121 -5.63 -1.69 -11.04
N GLN A 122 -6.81 -2.23 -10.73
CA GLN A 122 -7.19 -3.57 -11.18
C GLN A 122 -7.18 -3.68 -12.70
N GLU A 123 -7.85 -2.75 -13.40
CA GLU A 123 -7.92 -2.74 -14.87
C GLU A 123 -6.54 -2.53 -15.50
N THR A 124 -5.70 -1.71 -14.88
CA THR A 124 -4.31 -1.48 -15.32
C THR A 124 -3.46 -2.75 -15.15
N ALA A 125 -3.68 -3.54 -14.09
CA ALA A 125 -2.96 -4.79 -13.86
C ALA A 125 -3.30 -5.83 -14.93
N GLU A 126 -4.59 -6.00 -15.23
CA GLU A 126 -5.08 -6.89 -16.28
C GLU A 126 -4.54 -6.46 -17.65
N ALA A 127 -4.59 -5.16 -17.96
CA ALA A 127 -4.05 -4.62 -19.21
C ALA A 127 -2.54 -4.81 -19.35
N ALA A 128 -1.77 -4.63 -18.26
CA ALA A 128 -0.31 -4.83 -18.29
C ALA A 128 0.09 -6.29 -18.59
N ILE A 129 -0.65 -7.25 -18.03
CA ILE A 129 -0.45 -8.68 -18.33
C ILE A 129 -0.79 -8.97 -19.79
N ALA A 130 -1.96 -8.51 -20.24
CA ALA A 130 -2.43 -8.72 -21.61
C ALA A 130 -1.45 -8.13 -22.65
N ASP A 131 -0.92 -6.93 -22.42
CA ASP A 131 -0.01 -6.24 -23.34
C ASP A 131 1.37 -6.92 -23.44
N VAL A 132 1.90 -7.47 -22.34
CA VAL A 132 3.21 -8.13 -22.36
C VAL A 132 3.13 -9.55 -22.92
N MET A 133 2.06 -10.28 -22.61
CA MET A 133 1.95 -11.71 -22.90
C MET A 133 1.07 -12.03 -24.11
N GLY A 134 0.29 -11.07 -24.62
CA GLY A 134 -0.61 -11.27 -25.75
C GLY A 134 -1.79 -12.20 -25.46
N GLY A 135 -2.05 -12.52 -24.18
CA GLY A 135 -3.13 -13.42 -23.76
C GLY A 135 -2.88 -14.91 -24.07
N GLU A 136 -1.67 -15.31 -24.44
CA GLU A 136 -1.26 -16.70 -24.65
C GLU A 136 -0.70 -17.34 -23.36
N GLU A 137 -0.55 -18.67 -23.36
CA GLU A 137 0.21 -19.35 -22.31
C GLU A 137 1.67 -18.88 -22.27
N PRO A 138 2.37 -18.92 -21.13
CA PRO A 138 1.95 -19.28 -19.76
C PRO A 138 0.92 -18.32 -19.12
N SER A 139 0.49 -18.58 -17.88
CA SER A 139 -0.36 -17.66 -17.12
C SER A 139 0.47 -16.71 -16.26
N ALA A 140 -0.19 -15.69 -15.71
CA ALA A 140 0.40 -14.77 -14.75
C ALA A 140 -0.48 -14.58 -13.51
N GLY A 141 0.15 -14.23 -12.40
CA GLY A 141 -0.49 -13.82 -11.17
C GLY A 141 0.09 -12.48 -10.72
N LEU A 142 -0.75 -11.58 -10.25
CA LEU A 142 -0.34 -10.26 -9.77
C LEU A 142 -1.07 -9.90 -8.50
N VAL A 143 -0.35 -9.40 -7.50
CA VAL A 143 -0.93 -8.77 -6.30
C VAL A 143 -0.26 -7.43 -6.07
N SER A 144 -1.07 -6.41 -5.83
CA SER A 144 -0.60 -5.05 -5.52
C SER A 144 -1.16 -4.56 -4.19
N ILE A 145 -0.30 -4.01 -3.35
CA ILE A 145 -0.60 -3.60 -1.97
C ILE A 145 -0.02 -2.21 -1.73
N ASP A 146 -0.78 -1.34 -1.04
CA ASP A 146 -0.24 -0.11 -0.47
C ASP A 146 0.52 -0.44 0.84
N PRO A 147 1.85 -0.29 0.88
CA PRO A 147 2.65 -0.65 2.06
C PRO A 147 2.34 0.19 3.30
N ARG A 148 1.70 1.36 3.16
CA ARG A 148 1.38 2.28 4.26
C ARG A 148 0.12 1.86 5.02
N THR A 149 -0.78 1.15 4.34
CA THR A 149 -2.12 0.80 4.86
C THR A 149 -2.37 -0.70 4.90
N GLY A 150 -1.61 -1.50 4.15
CA GLY A 150 -1.87 -2.92 3.93
C GLY A 150 -3.04 -3.18 2.98
N HIS A 151 -3.64 -2.15 2.38
CA HIS A 151 -4.77 -2.31 1.47
C HIS A 151 -4.35 -3.05 0.21
N VAL A 152 -5.05 -4.14 -0.10
CA VAL A 152 -4.86 -4.86 -1.36
C VAL A 152 -5.66 -4.16 -2.45
N LEU A 153 -4.95 -3.54 -3.39
CA LEU A 153 -5.52 -2.64 -4.40
C LEU A 153 -5.87 -3.37 -5.69
N ALA A 154 -5.12 -4.42 -6.04
CA ALA A 154 -5.37 -5.22 -7.23
C ALA A 154 -4.94 -6.68 -7.04
N ILE A 155 -5.71 -7.60 -7.62
CA ILE A 155 -5.42 -9.04 -7.72
C ILE A 155 -5.78 -9.56 -9.10
N VAL A 156 -4.81 -10.15 -9.79
CA VAL A 156 -5.05 -10.94 -11.01
C VAL A 156 -4.71 -12.39 -10.71
N GLY A 157 -5.76 -13.23 -10.63
CA GLY A 157 -5.65 -14.65 -10.29
C GLY A 157 -5.57 -15.60 -11.48
N GLY A 158 -5.76 -15.10 -12.71
CA GLY A 158 -5.77 -15.88 -13.95
C GLY A 158 -6.34 -15.06 -15.10
N LYS A 159 -6.47 -15.68 -16.28
CA LYS A 159 -6.81 -14.98 -17.53
C LYS A 159 -8.28 -14.59 -17.61
N ASP A 160 -9.17 -15.55 -17.45
CA ASP A 160 -10.62 -15.36 -17.48
C ASP A 160 -11.24 -16.30 -16.47
N PHE A 161 -11.91 -15.74 -15.46
CA PHE A 161 -12.53 -16.50 -14.39
C PHE A 161 -13.77 -17.28 -14.85
N TYR A 162 -14.42 -16.80 -15.91
CA TYR A 162 -15.68 -17.34 -16.42
C TYR A 162 -15.49 -18.18 -17.69
N ASP A 163 -14.25 -18.51 -18.05
CA ASP A 163 -13.95 -19.36 -19.21
C ASP A 163 -14.50 -20.78 -18.97
N PRO A 164 -15.51 -21.23 -19.73
CA PRO A 164 -16.09 -22.55 -19.56
C PRO A 164 -15.15 -23.69 -20.04
N GLU A 165 -14.13 -23.37 -20.82
CA GLU A 165 -13.18 -24.34 -21.39
C GLU A 165 -11.97 -24.58 -20.48
N ASP A 166 -11.71 -23.69 -19.52
CA ASP A 166 -10.64 -23.85 -18.53
C ASP A 166 -11.21 -24.40 -17.20
N PRO A 167 -10.98 -25.68 -16.87
CA PRO A 167 -11.46 -26.28 -15.62
C PRO A 167 -10.83 -25.65 -14.37
N ASN A 168 -9.74 -24.91 -14.53
CA ASN A 168 -9.03 -24.20 -13.46
C ASN A 168 -9.27 -22.67 -13.51
N ALA A 169 -10.20 -22.18 -14.35
CA ALA A 169 -10.49 -20.75 -14.50
C ALA A 169 -10.78 -20.04 -13.16
N GLN A 170 -11.40 -20.74 -12.22
CA GLN A 170 -11.78 -20.16 -10.92
C GLN A 170 -10.67 -20.29 -9.86
N PHE A 171 -9.57 -21.00 -10.16
CA PHE A 171 -8.43 -21.14 -9.26
C PHE A 171 -7.60 -19.86 -9.24
N ASN A 172 -7.51 -19.23 -8.08
CA ASN A 172 -6.79 -17.96 -7.95
C ASN A 172 -5.28 -18.20 -7.81
N LEU A 173 -4.53 -18.08 -8.90
CA LEU A 173 -3.06 -18.24 -8.93
C LEU A 173 -2.34 -17.24 -8.02
N ALA A 174 -2.96 -16.10 -7.70
CA ALA A 174 -2.35 -15.06 -6.88
C ALA A 174 -2.42 -15.38 -5.37
N THR A 175 -3.51 -15.99 -4.90
CA THR A 175 -3.74 -16.24 -3.46
C THR A 175 -3.73 -17.71 -3.08
N GLN A 176 -4.12 -18.60 -3.99
CA GLN A 176 -4.17 -20.05 -3.78
C GLN A 176 -3.01 -20.77 -4.47
N GLY A 177 -2.52 -20.22 -5.58
CA GLY A 177 -1.34 -20.73 -6.27
C GLY A 177 -0.10 -20.69 -5.38
N ARG A 178 0.65 -21.79 -5.36
CA ARG A 178 1.94 -21.90 -4.67
C ARG A 178 3.02 -22.23 -5.68
N ARG A 179 4.06 -21.40 -5.70
CA ARG A 179 5.11 -21.41 -6.72
C ARG A 179 6.46 -21.08 -6.11
N GLN A 180 7.54 -21.62 -6.67
CA GLN A 180 8.89 -21.37 -6.17
C GLN A 180 9.30 -19.93 -6.52
N PRO A 181 9.55 -19.04 -5.53
CA PRO A 181 9.91 -17.64 -5.77
C PRO A 181 11.33 -17.49 -6.35
N GLY A 182 12.14 -18.55 -6.26
CA GLY A 182 13.50 -18.55 -6.76
C GLY A 182 14.35 -17.45 -6.10
N SER A 183 15.13 -16.74 -6.91
CA SER A 183 15.95 -15.60 -6.46
C SER A 183 15.15 -14.41 -5.88
N ALA A 184 13.83 -14.35 -5.99
CA ALA A 184 13.03 -13.33 -5.32
C ALA A 184 13.00 -13.54 -3.78
N PHE A 185 13.44 -14.70 -3.29
CA PHE A 185 13.58 -14.98 -1.86
C PHE A 185 14.86 -14.42 -1.23
N LYS A 186 15.87 -14.08 -2.05
CA LYS A 186 17.17 -13.59 -1.60
C LYS A 186 17.12 -12.38 -0.64
N PRO A 187 16.16 -11.44 -0.74
CA PRO A 187 16.10 -10.31 0.19
C PRO A 187 15.92 -10.71 1.66
N PHE A 188 15.29 -11.86 1.95
CA PHE A 188 15.19 -12.38 3.32
C PHE A 188 16.55 -12.89 3.83
N VAL A 189 17.34 -13.53 2.97
CA VAL A 189 18.73 -13.90 3.30
C VAL A 189 19.60 -12.66 3.50
N LEU A 190 19.38 -11.63 2.68
CA LEU A 190 20.08 -10.34 2.83
C LEU A 190 19.72 -9.68 4.16
N ALA A 191 18.43 -9.62 4.51
CA ALA A 191 17.98 -9.09 5.79
C ALA A 191 18.64 -9.84 6.97
N ALA A 192 18.64 -11.18 6.95
CA ALA A 192 19.30 -12.01 7.96
C ALA A 192 20.81 -11.72 8.07
N ALA A 193 21.49 -11.53 6.93
CA ALA A 193 22.91 -11.19 6.89
C ALA A 193 23.17 -9.82 7.52
N LEU A 194 22.40 -8.81 7.15
CA LEU A 194 22.52 -7.44 7.69
C LEU A 194 22.22 -7.40 9.19
N GLU A 195 21.19 -8.13 9.64
CA GLU A 195 20.85 -8.27 11.06
C GLU A 195 21.94 -8.99 11.86
N SER A 196 22.64 -9.94 11.22
CA SER A 196 23.81 -10.62 11.78
C SER A 196 25.12 -9.81 11.70
N GLY A 197 25.04 -8.53 11.27
CA GLY A 197 26.19 -7.62 11.17
C GLY A 197 27.06 -7.79 9.92
N ILE A 198 26.60 -8.53 8.91
CA ILE A 198 27.27 -8.63 7.61
C ILE A 198 26.90 -7.42 6.76
N GLU A 199 27.89 -6.57 6.48
CA GLU A 199 27.65 -5.31 5.80
C GLU A 199 27.54 -5.45 4.27
N LEU A 200 26.84 -4.51 3.60
CA LEU A 200 26.66 -4.50 2.14
C LEU A 200 27.99 -4.45 1.35
N ASP A 201 29.04 -3.87 1.93
CA ASP A 201 30.38 -3.80 1.37
C ASP A 201 31.27 -5.01 1.72
N THR A 202 30.76 -5.94 2.56
CA THR A 202 31.47 -7.17 2.91
C THR A 202 31.74 -8.00 1.66
N ILE A 203 33.02 -8.30 1.42
CA ILE A 203 33.44 -9.13 0.28
C ILE A 203 33.24 -10.61 0.61
N VAL A 204 32.48 -11.30 -0.23
CA VAL A 204 32.22 -12.73 -0.12
C VAL A 204 32.81 -13.45 -1.33
N ARG A 205 33.40 -14.62 -1.07
CA ARG A 205 34.05 -15.43 -2.09
C ARG A 205 33.07 -15.85 -3.18
N GLY A 206 33.38 -15.48 -4.42
CA GLY A 206 32.63 -15.86 -5.60
C GLY A 206 32.99 -17.25 -6.11
N GLY A 207 32.97 -17.40 -7.43
CA GLY A 207 33.23 -18.65 -8.15
C GLY A 207 32.00 -19.15 -8.90
N GLN A 208 32.19 -20.26 -9.64
CA GLN A 208 31.14 -20.86 -10.47
C GLN A 208 30.13 -21.68 -9.66
N ARG A 209 30.62 -22.38 -8.64
CA ARG A 209 29.87 -23.32 -7.81
C ARG A 209 30.43 -23.37 -6.40
N VAL A 210 29.60 -23.81 -5.46
CA VAL A 210 30.00 -24.11 -4.08
C VAL A 210 29.32 -25.38 -3.62
N SER A 211 29.99 -26.14 -2.76
CA SER A 211 29.41 -27.28 -2.03
C SER A 211 29.43 -26.90 -0.55
N ILE A 212 28.28 -27.02 0.12
CA ILE A 212 28.10 -26.75 1.53
C ILE A 212 27.64 -28.04 2.20
N ASP A 213 28.30 -28.46 3.26
CA ASP A 213 27.91 -29.65 4.00
C ASP A 213 26.74 -29.32 4.92
N THR A 214 25.56 -29.88 4.65
CA THR A 214 24.35 -29.69 5.45
C THR A 214 24.02 -30.97 6.23
N PRO A 215 23.14 -30.91 7.25
CA PRO A 215 22.67 -32.12 7.94
C PRO A 215 22.03 -33.16 7.01
N SER A 216 21.51 -32.74 5.85
CA SER A 216 20.90 -33.61 4.83
C SER A 216 21.88 -34.09 3.76
N GLY A 217 23.17 -33.75 3.89
CA GLY A 217 24.23 -34.06 2.93
C GLY A 217 24.77 -32.83 2.21
N PRO A 218 25.70 -33.02 1.24
CA PRO A 218 26.31 -31.91 0.52
C PRO A 218 25.29 -31.22 -0.39
N TRP A 219 25.10 -29.92 -0.18
CA TRP A 219 24.29 -29.05 -1.01
C TRP A 219 25.17 -28.32 -2.03
N VAL A 220 25.00 -28.67 -3.31
CA VAL A 220 25.79 -28.10 -4.42
C VAL A 220 25.01 -27.01 -5.13
N VAL A 221 25.54 -25.80 -5.11
CA VAL A 221 24.93 -24.61 -5.75
C VAL A 221 25.78 -24.14 -6.91
N LYS A 222 25.12 -23.79 -8.02
CA LYS A 222 25.72 -23.20 -9.22
C LYS A 222 25.08 -21.85 -9.54
N ASN A 223 25.85 -20.97 -10.18
CA ASN A 223 25.28 -19.75 -10.73
C ASN A 223 24.48 -20.04 -12.01
N TYR A 224 23.59 -19.10 -12.34
CA TYR A 224 22.84 -19.13 -13.59
C TYR A 224 23.76 -19.17 -14.81
N ASN A 225 23.40 -19.96 -15.82
CA ASN A 225 24.21 -20.23 -17.03
C ASN A 225 25.67 -20.64 -16.75
N ASP A 226 25.95 -21.29 -15.61
CA ASP A 226 27.30 -21.70 -15.20
C ASP A 226 28.31 -20.53 -15.17
N SER A 227 27.83 -19.30 -14.92
CA SER A 227 28.64 -18.09 -14.87
C SER A 227 29.66 -18.13 -13.73
N VAL A 228 30.85 -17.58 -13.97
CA VAL A 228 31.91 -17.45 -12.97
C VAL A 228 31.99 -16.00 -12.52
N PHE A 229 31.79 -15.76 -11.23
CA PHE A 229 31.95 -14.44 -10.63
C PHE A 229 33.25 -14.35 -9.84
N PRO A 230 33.91 -13.18 -9.81
CA PRO A 230 34.98 -12.92 -8.85
C PRO A 230 34.40 -12.82 -7.43
N ASP A 231 35.27 -12.57 -6.46
CA ASP A 231 34.82 -12.13 -5.13
C ASP A 231 34.11 -10.78 -5.28
N LEU A 232 32.94 -10.66 -4.65
CA LEU A 232 32.06 -9.51 -4.80
C LEU A 232 31.58 -9.06 -3.43
N SER A 233 31.24 -7.78 -3.30
CA SER A 233 30.51 -7.33 -2.12
C SER A 233 29.11 -7.95 -2.07
N VAL A 234 28.51 -8.01 -0.87
CA VAL A 234 27.12 -8.43 -0.70
C VAL A 234 26.18 -7.61 -1.59
N LEU A 235 26.40 -6.29 -1.70
CA LEU A 235 25.65 -5.41 -2.60
C LEU A 235 25.75 -5.86 -4.06
N GLU A 236 26.96 -6.07 -4.60
CA GLU A 236 27.13 -6.53 -5.98
C GLU A 236 26.50 -7.92 -6.19
N ALA A 237 26.62 -8.80 -5.20
CA ALA A 237 25.99 -10.11 -5.23
C ALA A 237 24.46 -10.03 -5.26
N THR A 238 23.84 -9.07 -4.57
CA THR A 238 22.40 -8.78 -4.65
C THR A 238 22.02 -8.25 -6.03
N VAL A 239 22.76 -7.25 -6.53
CA VAL A 239 22.54 -6.59 -7.83
C VAL A 239 22.54 -7.59 -8.99
N PHE A 240 23.54 -8.47 -9.03
CA PHE A 240 23.70 -9.50 -10.04
C PHE A 240 23.07 -10.85 -9.66
N SER A 241 22.43 -10.94 -8.49
CA SER A 241 21.72 -12.12 -8.01
C SER A 241 22.58 -13.40 -7.98
N VAL A 242 23.80 -13.31 -7.44
CA VAL A 242 24.81 -14.40 -7.47
C VAL A 242 24.46 -15.53 -6.49
N ASN A 243 24.10 -16.71 -7.02
CA ASN A 243 23.67 -17.86 -6.20
C ASN A 243 24.74 -18.36 -5.23
N VAL A 244 25.99 -18.44 -5.70
CA VAL A 244 27.10 -18.96 -4.88
C VAL A 244 27.33 -18.12 -3.63
N ILE A 245 27.27 -16.80 -3.74
CA ILE A 245 27.43 -15.90 -2.59
C ILE A 245 26.25 -16.03 -1.63
N TYR A 246 25.02 -16.07 -2.15
CA TYR A 246 23.84 -16.26 -1.30
C TYR A 246 23.79 -17.62 -0.60
N ALA A 247 24.32 -18.68 -1.22
CA ALA A 247 24.49 -19.97 -0.56
C ALA A 247 25.46 -19.87 0.63
N ARG A 248 26.55 -19.12 0.49
CA ARG A 248 27.50 -18.87 1.58
C ARG A 248 26.89 -18.01 2.69
N LEU A 249 26.14 -16.96 2.32
CA LEU A 249 25.44 -16.13 3.30
C LEU A 249 24.44 -16.96 4.10
N MET A 250 23.64 -17.81 3.43
CA MET A 250 22.73 -18.74 4.08
C MET A 250 23.44 -19.67 5.06
N ASP A 251 24.58 -20.24 4.67
CA ASP A 251 25.35 -21.11 5.54
C ASP A 251 25.90 -20.38 6.78
N GLN A 252 26.28 -19.11 6.61
CA GLN A 252 26.81 -18.29 7.68
C GLN A 252 25.74 -17.83 8.68
N VAL A 253 24.56 -17.40 8.21
CA VAL A 253 23.48 -16.87 9.08
C VAL A 253 22.55 -17.96 9.59
N GLY A 254 22.46 -19.09 8.88
CA GLY A 254 21.61 -20.21 9.20
C GLY A 254 20.18 -20.08 8.63
N PRO A 255 19.58 -21.19 8.16
CA PRO A 255 18.27 -21.17 7.51
C PRO A 255 17.09 -20.91 8.47
N ALA A 256 17.27 -21.11 9.77
CA ALA A 256 16.23 -20.83 10.77
C ALA A 256 15.93 -19.33 10.87
N LEU A 257 16.96 -18.49 10.99
CA LEU A 257 16.82 -17.04 11.05
C LEU A 257 16.18 -16.50 9.75
N VAL A 258 16.58 -17.04 8.60
CA VAL A 258 16.01 -16.63 7.31
C VAL A 258 14.52 -16.97 7.23
N ALA A 259 14.10 -18.16 7.68
CA ALA A 259 12.70 -18.55 7.71
C ALA A 259 11.89 -17.66 8.67
N GLU A 260 12.42 -17.38 9.85
CA GLU A 260 11.81 -16.49 10.86
C GLU A 260 11.58 -15.08 10.32
N ILE A 261 12.61 -14.48 9.69
CA ILE A 261 12.50 -13.14 9.09
C ILE A 261 11.47 -13.14 7.95
N ALA A 262 11.48 -14.15 7.09
CA ALA A 262 10.55 -14.22 5.96
C ALA A 262 9.10 -14.37 6.44
N MET A 263 8.85 -15.18 7.46
CA MET A 263 7.53 -15.33 8.06
C MET A 263 7.09 -14.06 8.80
N SER A 264 7.99 -13.44 9.58
CA SER A 264 7.71 -12.18 10.29
C SER A 264 7.43 -11.02 9.32
N ALA A 265 8.05 -11.03 8.14
CA ALA A 265 7.82 -10.04 7.11
C ALA A 265 6.46 -10.19 6.41
N GLY A 266 5.79 -11.35 6.50
CA GLY A 266 4.45 -11.55 5.93
C GLY A 266 4.26 -12.80 5.08
N ILE A 267 5.22 -13.74 5.04
CA ILE A 267 5.00 -15.06 4.43
C ILE A 267 4.19 -15.92 5.41
N THR A 268 2.97 -16.30 5.01
CA THR A 268 2.05 -17.07 5.86
C THR A 268 2.24 -18.58 5.78
N GLN A 269 2.85 -19.07 4.68
CA GLN A 269 3.18 -20.47 4.51
C GLN A 269 4.31 -20.89 5.47
N GLU A 270 4.15 -22.03 6.14
CA GLU A 270 5.22 -22.62 6.95
C GLU A 270 6.45 -22.89 6.08
N LEU A 271 7.60 -22.36 6.51
CA LEU A 271 8.90 -22.52 5.84
C LEU A 271 9.80 -23.45 6.65
N LEU A 272 10.21 -24.55 6.03
CA LEU A 272 11.17 -25.46 6.64
C LEU A 272 12.59 -24.85 6.55
N PRO A 273 13.40 -24.87 7.63
CA PRO A 273 14.70 -24.20 7.67
C PRO A 273 15.78 -25.04 6.97
N TYR A 274 15.67 -25.20 5.66
CA TYR A 274 16.70 -25.83 4.81
C TYR A 274 17.55 -24.78 4.10
N HIS A 275 18.85 -25.05 3.89
CA HIS A 275 19.75 -24.15 3.15
C HIS A 275 19.23 -23.79 1.75
N SER A 276 18.51 -24.70 1.09
CA SER A 276 17.90 -24.47 -0.23
C SER A 276 16.88 -23.32 -0.25
N LEU A 277 16.37 -22.90 0.91
CA LEU A 277 15.52 -21.73 1.06
C LEU A 277 16.20 -20.45 0.53
N ALA A 278 17.54 -20.38 0.55
CA ALA A 278 18.30 -19.24 0.04
C ALA A 278 18.03 -18.93 -1.44
N LEU A 279 17.61 -19.96 -2.18
CA LEU A 279 17.32 -19.90 -3.61
C LEU A 279 15.82 -20.06 -3.88
N GLY A 280 14.96 -19.92 -2.87
CA GLY A 280 13.50 -19.97 -3.01
C GLY A 280 12.98 -21.33 -3.45
N ALA A 281 13.51 -22.42 -2.89
CA ALA A 281 13.10 -23.79 -3.25
C ALA A 281 11.73 -24.21 -2.68
N GLN A 282 11.20 -23.49 -1.69
CA GLN A 282 9.87 -23.72 -1.12
C GLN A 282 8.84 -22.79 -1.74
N GLU A 283 7.64 -23.31 -1.95
CA GLU A 283 6.57 -22.62 -2.66
C GLU A 283 5.85 -21.62 -1.76
N VAL A 284 5.55 -20.45 -2.31
CA VAL A 284 4.79 -19.37 -1.66
C VAL A 284 3.76 -18.81 -2.63
N SER A 285 2.76 -18.08 -2.13
CA SER A 285 1.78 -17.40 -2.99
C SER A 285 2.30 -16.04 -3.48
N VAL A 286 1.66 -15.49 -4.52
CA VAL A 286 1.95 -14.13 -5.00
C VAL A 286 1.59 -13.11 -3.93
N LEU A 287 0.50 -13.34 -3.20
CA LEU A 287 0.10 -12.53 -2.06
C LEU A 287 1.16 -12.55 -0.94
N ASP A 288 1.70 -13.70 -0.57
CA ASP A 288 2.76 -13.80 0.45
C ASP A 288 3.98 -12.96 0.04
N MET A 289 4.40 -13.04 -1.22
CA MET A 289 5.55 -12.28 -1.70
C MET A 289 5.29 -10.77 -1.75
N ALA A 290 4.09 -10.34 -2.17
CA ALA A 290 3.71 -8.93 -2.15
C ALA A 290 3.66 -8.41 -0.71
N SER A 291 2.98 -9.13 0.18
CA SER A 291 2.89 -8.88 1.62
C SER A 291 4.27 -8.76 2.24
N ALA A 292 5.15 -9.75 1.99
CA ALA A 292 6.48 -9.75 2.58
C ALA A 292 7.38 -8.57 2.14
N TYR A 293 7.17 -8.05 0.93
CA TYR A 293 7.92 -6.89 0.44
C TYR A 293 7.36 -5.56 0.94
N THR A 294 6.12 -5.51 1.45
CA THR A 294 5.62 -4.29 2.14
C THR A 294 6.48 -3.97 3.36
N THR A 295 6.94 -4.99 4.09
CA THR A 295 7.85 -4.82 5.22
C THR A 295 9.11 -4.06 4.85
N PHE A 296 9.70 -4.32 3.68
CA PHE A 296 10.87 -3.54 3.22
C PHE A 296 10.48 -2.13 2.80
N ALA A 297 9.37 -1.98 2.08
CA ALA A 297 8.88 -0.67 1.63
C ALA A 297 8.47 0.25 2.79
N ALA A 298 8.02 -0.33 3.91
CA ALA A 298 7.59 0.36 5.12
C ALA A 298 8.67 0.35 6.22
N SER A 299 9.96 0.32 5.84
CA SER A 299 11.10 0.46 6.74
C SER A 299 11.09 -0.50 7.94
N GLY A 300 10.66 -1.75 7.70
CA GLY A 300 10.67 -2.85 8.67
C GLY A 300 9.34 -3.07 9.40
N ASN A 301 8.33 -2.24 9.16
CA ASN A 301 6.98 -2.45 9.67
C ASN A 301 6.17 -3.33 8.71
N HIS A 302 5.62 -4.42 9.22
CA HIS A 302 4.68 -5.27 8.48
C HIS A 302 3.24 -4.88 8.81
N VAL A 303 2.40 -4.83 7.79
CA VAL A 303 0.95 -4.66 7.92
C VAL A 303 0.27 -5.82 7.20
N GLU A 304 -0.57 -6.54 7.93
CA GLU A 304 -1.35 -7.64 7.35
C GLU A 304 -2.22 -7.17 6.17
N PRO A 305 -2.29 -7.92 5.05
CA PRO A 305 -3.11 -7.54 3.91
C PRO A 305 -4.59 -7.38 4.23
N ILE A 306 -5.14 -6.20 3.98
CA ILE A 306 -6.54 -5.81 4.22
C ILE A 306 -7.30 -5.81 2.88
N PHE A 307 -8.43 -6.52 2.86
CA PHE A 307 -9.31 -6.65 1.68
C PHE A 307 -10.65 -5.92 1.83
N VAL A 308 -11.08 -5.71 3.08
CA VAL A 308 -12.41 -5.19 3.45
C VAL A 308 -12.21 -4.04 4.43
N THR A 309 -12.70 -2.85 4.08
CA THR A 309 -12.59 -1.64 4.91
C THR A 309 -13.75 -1.52 5.91
N ARG A 310 -14.95 -1.99 5.54
CA ARG A 310 -16.05 -2.21 6.49
C ARG A 310 -17.11 -3.16 5.97
N ILE A 311 -17.92 -3.68 6.89
CA ILE A 311 -19.16 -4.42 6.59
C ILE A 311 -20.30 -3.78 7.34
N GLU A 312 -21.39 -3.49 6.64
CA GLU A 312 -22.67 -3.06 7.20
C GLU A 312 -23.69 -4.19 7.11
N ASN A 313 -24.56 -4.29 8.11
CA ASN A 313 -25.72 -5.18 8.04
C ASN A 313 -26.88 -4.52 7.25
N SER A 314 -28.00 -5.24 7.13
CA SER A 314 -29.20 -4.78 6.42
C SER A 314 -29.85 -3.52 7.02
N SER A 315 -29.58 -3.18 8.29
CA SER A 315 -30.04 -1.93 8.91
C SER A 315 -29.06 -0.77 8.75
N GLY A 316 -27.93 -0.98 8.06
CA GLY A 316 -26.86 0.02 7.88
C GLY A 316 -25.91 0.15 9.07
N ALA A 317 -26.00 -0.72 10.07
CA ALA A 317 -25.06 -0.71 11.19
C ALA A 317 -23.75 -1.39 10.79
N VAL A 318 -22.62 -0.75 11.10
CA VAL A 318 -21.29 -1.32 10.88
C VAL A 318 -21.05 -2.47 11.86
N ILE A 319 -20.87 -3.68 11.32
CA ILE A 319 -20.60 -4.90 12.10
C ILE A 319 -19.13 -5.33 12.06
N TYR A 320 -18.38 -4.78 11.10
CA TYR A 320 -16.96 -5.06 10.94
C TYR A 320 -16.24 -3.82 10.39
N SER A 321 -15.07 -3.55 10.95
CA SER A 321 -14.07 -2.63 10.41
C SER A 321 -12.70 -3.11 10.89
N PRO A 322 -11.73 -3.33 9.99
CA PRO A 322 -10.44 -3.88 10.37
C PRO A 322 -9.68 -2.86 11.22
N LYS A 323 -8.98 -3.35 12.24
CA LYS A 323 -7.93 -2.58 12.92
C LYS A 323 -6.61 -3.04 12.33
N PRO A 324 -5.87 -2.21 11.58
CA PRO A 324 -4.57 -2.59 11.05
C PRO A 324 -3.67 -3.08 12.18
N VAL A 325 -3.14 -4.29 12.05
CA VAL A 325 -2.13 -4.83 12.96
C VAL A 325 -0.78 -4.52 12.34
N VAL A 326 -0.04 -3.62 12.97
CA VAL A 326 1.31 -3.25 12.56
C VAL A 326 2.30 -3.94 13.48
N THR A 327 3.20 -4.74 12.91
CA THR A 327 4.27 -5.41 13.65
C THR A 327 5.62 -4.92 13.14
N GLN A 328 6.55 -4.63 14.06
CA GLN A 328 7.93 -4.36 13.67
C GLN A 328 8.62 -5.70 13.37
N ALA A 329 8.65 -6.08 12.09
CA ALA A 329 9.21 -7.35 11.64
C ALA A 329 10.74 -7.28 11.46
N LEU A 330 11.27 -6.09 11.16
CA LEU A 330 12.71 -5.86 11.00
C LEU A 330 13.12 -4.51 11.63
N PRO A 331 14.37 -4.37 12.09
CA PRO A 331 14.93 -3.06 12.40
C PRO A 331 14.93 -2.17 11.16
N ARG A 332 14.59 -0.88 11.32
CA ARG A 332 14.59 0.11 10.23
C ARG A 332 15.91 0.15 9.47
N SER A 333 17.04 0.13 10.20
CA SER A 333 18.38 0.14 9.60
C SER A 333 18.65 -1.07 8.70
N VAL A 334 18.05 -2.23 8.99
CA VAL A 334 18.15 -3.43 8.16
C VAL A 334 17.27 -3.28 6.94
N ALA A 335 15.99 -2.91 7.11
CA ALA A 335 15.04 -2.73 6.01
C ALA A 335 15.53 -1.69 4.98
N ASP A 336 15.99 -0.52 5.44
CA ASP A 336 16.45 0.56 4.57
C ASP A 336 17.72 0.16 3.77
N ARG A 337 18.56 -0.72 4.33
CA ARG A 337 19.73 -1.29 3.63
C ARG A 337 19.35 -2.38 2.63
N VAL A 338 18.33 -3.18 2.94
CA VAL A 338 17.72 -4.07 1.94
C VAL A 338 17.17 -3.23 0.79
N THR A 339 16.42 -2.17 1.07
CA THR A 339 15.89 -1.24 0.06
C THR A 339 16.99 -0.62 -0.77
N GLN A 340 18.07 -0.13 -0.14
CA GLN A 340 19.24 0.40 -0.86
C GLN A 340 19.80 -0.63 -1.87
N ALA A 341 19.99 -1.88 -1.46
CA ALA A 341 20.50 -2.92 -2.34
C ALA A 341 19.51 -3.25 -3.48
N LEU A 342 18.21 -3.28 -3.18
CA LEU A 342 17.16 -3.56 -4.16
C LEU A 342 16.92 -2.42 -5.15
N THR A 343 17.18 -1.17 -4.77
CA THR A 343 17.22 -0.05 -5.72
C THR A 343 18.32 -0.24 -6.75
N GLU A 344 19.49 -0.74 -6.34
CA GLU A 344 20.60 -1.01 -7.26
C GLU A 344 20.31 -2.17 -8.23
N VAL A 345 19.50 -3.16 -7.82
CA VAL A 345 19.04 -4.24 -8.71
C VAL A 345 18.26 -3.70 -9.90
N VAL A 346 17.38 -2.72 -9.68
CA VAL A 346 16.60 -2.05 -10.74
C VAL A 346 17.47 -1.02 -11.48
N ARG A 347 18.35 -0.30 -10.77
CA ARG A 347 19.21 0.73 -11.36
C ARG A 347 20.27 0.17 -12.29
N ARG A 348 20.84 -1.00 -12.04
CA ARG A 348 21.95 -1.52 -12.89
C ARG A 348 22.09 -3.04 -12.91
N GLY A 349 21.22 -3.75 -12.21
CA GLY A 349 21.30 -5.19 -12.05
C GLY A 349 20.36 -5.97 -12.96
N THR A 350 19.82 -7.04 -12.41
CA THR A 350 18.91 -7.95 -13.10
C THR A 350 17.50 -7.38 -13.33
N GLY A 351 17.10 -6.33 -12.60
CA GLY A 351 15.75 -5.76 -12.61
C GLY A 351 15.55 -4.54 -13.52
N GLN A 352 16.47 -4.27 -14.46
CA GLN A 352 16.47 -3.01 -15.23
C GLN A 352 15.20 -2.76 -16.06
N GLN A 353 14.49 -3.81 -16.47
CA GLN A 353 13.23 -3.69 -17.20
C GLN A 353 12.06 -3.21 -16.34
N ALA A 354 12.25 -3.13 -15.02
CA ALA A 354 11.27 -2.60 -14.06
C ALA A 354 11.39 -1.09 -13.82
N ARG A 355 12.22 -0.35 -14.57
CA ARG A 355 12.36 1.10 -14.36
C ARG A 355 11.13 1.85 -14.88
N ILE A 356 10.64 2.79 -14.07
CA ILE A 356 9.42 3.57 -14.34
C ILE A 356 9.64 5.10 -14.27
N GLY A 357 10.90 5.55 -14.37
CA GLY A 357 11.22 6.99 -14.30
C GLY A 357 11.26 7.58 -12.89
N ARG A 358 11.03 6.77 -11.84
CA ARG A 358 11.27 7.11 -10.43
C ARG A 358 12.15 6.10 -9.73
N VAL A 359 12.62 6.45 -8.53
CA VAL A 359 13.40 5.52 -7.70
C VAL A 359 12.49 4.36 -7.31
N THR A 360 12.98 3.15 -7.52
CA THR A 360 12.23 1.92 -7.33
C THR A 360 13.18 0.85 -6.86
N ALA A 361 12.74 0.05 -5.90
CA ALA A 361 13.44 -1.13 -5.44
C ALA A 361 12.73 -2.38 -5.97
N GLY A 362 13.48 -3.45 -6.22
CA GLY A 362 12.85 -4.71 -6.59
C GLY A 362 13.82 -5.84 -6.81
N LYS A 363 13.29 -7.05 -6.94
CA LYS A 363 14.07 -8.26 -7.11
C LYS A 363 13.46 -9.19 -8.15
N THR A 364 14.32 -9.65 -9.04
CA THR A 364 14.03 -10.75 -9.96
C THR A 364 14.08 -12.10 -9.26
N GLY A 365 13.14 -12.98 -9.60
CA GLY A 365 13.14 -14.39 -9.24
C GLY A 365 13.03 -15.27 -10.47
N THR A 366 13.80 -16.35 -10.47
CA THR A 366 13.69 -17.44 -11.44
C THR A 366 13.89 -18.73 -10.64
N SER A 367 12.94 -19.66 -10.72
CA SER A 367 13.04 -20.95 -10.04
C SER A 367 14.05 -21.88 -10.71
N GLN A 368 14.37 -22.98 -10.02
CA GLN A 368 15.14 -24.05 -10.62
C GLN A 368 14.37 -24.64 -11.81
N ASN A 369 15.07 -25.03 -12.87
CA ASN A 369 14.48 -25.49 -14.14
C ASN A 369 13.69 -24.43 -14.93
N ASN A 370 13.74 -23.15 -14.53
CA ASN A 370 13.07 -22.05 -15.21
C ASN A 370 11.55 -22.24 -15.33
N SER A 371 10.89 -22.92 -14.39
CA SER A 371 9.43 -23.10 -14.43
C SER A 371 8.63 -21.88 -13.98
N ASP A 372 9.24 -21.04 -13.15
CA ASP A 372 8.61 -19.88 -12.53
C ASP A 372 9.50 -18.66 -12.69
N ALA A 373 8.90 -17.57 -13.14
CA ALA A 373 9.54 -16.27 -13.27
C ALA A 373 8.80 -15.24 -12.43
N TRP A 374 9.55 -14.46 -11.66
CA TRP A 374 9.01 -13.51 -10.70
C TRP A 374 9.67 -12.15 -10.80
N PHE A 375 8.90 -11.11 -10.56
CA PHE A 375 9.43 -9.82 -10.16
C PHE A 375 8.59 -9.26 -9.02
N VAL A 376 9.26 -8.86 -7.94
CA VAL A 376 8.62 -8.16 -6.84
C VAL A 376 9.31 -6.83 -6.69
N GLY A 377 8.55 -5.75 -6.86
CA GLY A 377 9.09 -4.39 -6.85
C GLY A 377 8.19 -3.44 -6.10
N TYR A 378 8.77 -2.34 -5.64
CA TYR A 378 8.08 -1.37 -4.82
C TYR A 378 8.64 0.05 -4.91
N THR A 379 7.76 0.96 -4.52
CA THR A 379 7.93 2.38 -4.25
C THR A 379 7.36 2.64 -2.84
N PRO A 380 7.48 3.86 -2.27
CA PRO A 380 6.84 4.17 -0.99
C PRO A 380 5.31 4.03 -1.01
N GLU A 381 4.69 4.16 -2.19
CA GLU A 381 3.23 4.16 -2.32
C GLU A 381 2.65 2.80 -2.75
N LEU A 382 3.47 1.91 -3.29
CA LEU A 382 2.99 0.70 -3.95
C LEU A 382 4.02 -0.43 -3.92
N VAL A 383 3.59 -1.63 -3.54
CA VAL A 383 4.34 -2.88 -3.65
C VAL A 383 3.56 -3.82 -4.56
N THR A 384 4.24 -4.46 -5.50
CA THR A 384 3.60 -5.41 -6.41
C THR A 384 4.48 -6.62 -6.65
N ALA A 385 3.89 -7.81 -6.48
CA ALA A 385 4.48 -9.07 -6.90
C ALA A 385 3.83 -9.53 -8.20
N VAL A 386 4.65 -9.95 -9.15
CA VAL A 386 4.24 -10.55 -10.43
C VAL A 386 4.89 -11.92 -10.56
N TRP A 387 4.09 -12.93 -10.83
CA TRP A 387 4.51 -14.27 -11.20
C TRP A 387 4.07 -14.59 -12.63
N VAL A 388 4.90 -15.34 -13.35
CA VAL A 388 4.60 -15.93 -14.66
C VAL A 388 5.03 -17.39 -14.64
N GLY A 389 4.15 -18.29 -15.08
CA GLY A 389 4.41 -19.73 -15.14
C GLY A 389 3.22 -20.53 -15.66
N PHE A 390 3.42 -21.83 -15.88
CA PHE A 390 2.35 -22.73 -16.32
C PHE A 390 1.53 -23.21 -15.10
N PRO A 391 0.19 -23.01 -15.08
CA PRO A 391 -0.65 -23.50 -13.99
C PRO A 391 -0.57 -25.01 -13.77
N ASP A 392 -0.46 -25.77 -14.87
CA ASP A 392 -0.55 -27.23 -14.89
C ASP A 392 0.69 -27.96 -14.35
N GLY A 393 1.79 -27.24 -14.08
CA GLY A 393 2.97 -27.82 -13.47
C GLY A 393 4.27 -27.05 -13.72
N GLN A 394 5.38 -27.65 -13.29
CA GLN A 394 6.72 -27.09 -13.43
C GLN A 394 7.25 -27.25 -14.87
N ILE A 395 6.67 -26.49 -15.80
CA ILE A 395 7.04 -26.51 -17.22
C ILE A 395 8.06 -25.38 -17.49
N PRO A 396 9.23 -25.68 -18.07
CA PRO A 396 10.25 -24.66 -18.37
C PRO A 396 9.76 -23.54 -19.28
N LEU A 397 10.00 -22.30 -18.88
CA LEU A 397 9.69 -21.07 -19.61
C LEU A 397 10.77 -20.74 -20.64
N THR A 398 11.02 -21.67 -21.56
CA THR A 398 12.07 -21.57 -22.58
C THR A 398 11.52 -21.79 -23.99
N ALA A 399 12.18 -21.22 -24.99
CA ALA A 399 11.85 -21.48 -26.38
C ALA A 399 11.98 -22.98 -26.74
N PRO A 400 11.09 -23.53 -27.59
CA PRO A 400 10.04 -22.83 -28.34
C PRO A 400 8.69 -22.72 -27.62
N ARG A 401 8.58 -23.17 -26.35
CA ARG A 401 7.30 -23.14 -25.61
C ARG A 401 6.86 -21.72 -25.28
N THR A 402 7.83 -20.84 -25.07
CA THR A 402 7.68 -19.38 -25.02
C THR A 402 8.46 -18.75 -26.18
N PRO A 403 8.19 -17.47 -26.56
CA PRO A 403 8.92 -16.83 -27.66
C PRO A 403 10.43 -16.73 -27.43
N TYR A 404 10.84 -16.65 -26.16
CA TYR A 404 12.23 -16.65 -25.69
C TYR A 404 12.25 -17.10 -24.22
N THR A 405 13.44 -17.29 -23.64
CA THR A 405 13.55 -17.68 -22.22
C THR A 405 13.01 -16.59 -21.30
N ILE A 406 11.94 -16.91 -20.58
CA ILE A 406 11.34 -16.01 -19.60
C ILE A 406 12.08 -16.16 -18.27
N THR A 407 12.44 -15.04 -17.68
CA THR A 407 13.10 -14.93 -16.37
C THR A 407 12.45 -13.80 -15.60
N GLY A 408 12.76 -13.64 -14.31
CA GLY A 408 12.25 -12.51 -13.54
C GLY A 408 12.53 -11.13 -14.15
N GLY A 409 13.63 -10.98 -14.91
CA GLY A 409 14.00 -9.72 -15.57
C GLY A 409 13.32 -9.46 -16.92
N THR A 410 12.49 -10.39 -17.42
CA THR A 410 11.77 -10.24 -18.69
C THR A 410 10.29 -9.94 -18.47
N TRP A 411 9.36 -10.85 -18.79
CA TRP A 411 7.92 -10.59 -18.69
C TRP A 411 7.49 -10.10 -17.30
N PRO A 412 7.87 -10.72 -16.16
CA PRO A 412 7.46 -10.23 -14.85
C PRO A 412 7.88 -8.78 -14.57
N ALA A 413 9.12 -8.41 -14.86
CA ALA A 413 9.60 -7.03 -14.69
C ALA A 413 8.94 -6.04 -15.67
N GLN A 414 8.63 -6.46 -16.90
CA GLN A 414 7.93 -5.64 -17.88
C GLN A 414 6.47 -5.41 -17.50
N ILE A 415 5.77 -6.45 -17.03
CA ILE A 415 4.41 -6.37 -16.49
C ILE A 415 4.40 -5.42 -15.30
N TRP A 416 5.32 -5.60 -14.36
CA TRP A 416 5.47 -4.71 -13.21
C TRP A 416 5.68 -3.26 -13.63
N SER A 417 6.59 -3.01 -14.58
CA SER A 417 6.89 -1.65 -15.06
C SER A 417 5.67 -0.96 -15.67
N ARG A 418 4.94 -1.65 -16.55
CA ARG A 418 3.74 -1.12 -17.21
C ARG A 418 2.63 -0.87 -16.21
N TYR A 419 2.40 -1.82 -15.31
CA TYR A 419 1.41 -1.69 -14.25
C TYR A 419 1.74 -0.54 -13.31
N ALA A 420 2.93 -0.52 -12.71
CA ALA A 420 3.33 0.49 -11.72
C ALA A 420 3.38 1.90 -12.33
N SER A 421 3.84 2.05 -13.59
CA SER A 421 3.83 3.34 -14.28
C SER A 421 2.43 3.94 -14.40
N ALA A 422 1.44 3.11 -14.72
CA ALA A 422 0.06 3.55 -14.90
C ALA A 422 -0.68 3.67 -13.55
N ALA A 423 -0.44 2.75 -12.60
CA ALA A 423 -1.01 2.82 -11.25
C ALA A 423 -0.52 4.04 -10.45
N LEU A 424 0.73 4.48 -10.67
CA LEU A 424 1.32 5.65 -10.01
C LEU A 424 1.17 6.94 -10.84
N ALA A 425 0.41 6.92 -11.94
CA ALA A 425 0.19 8.11 -12.75
C ALA A 425 -0.54 9.19 -11.93
N GLY A 426 0.08 10.36 -11.79
CA GLY A 426 -0.46 11.46 -10.97
C GLY A 426 -0.23 11.32 -9.47
N VAL A 427 0.35 10.21 -9.00
CA VAL A 427 0.75 10.05 -7.59
C VAL A 427 2.08 10.79 -7.36
N PRO A 428 2.18 11.67 -6.35
CA PRO A 428 3.41 12.37 -6.02
C PRO A 428 4.63 11.42 -5.87
N TYR A 429 5.83 11.96 -6.08
CA TYR A 429 7.06 11.20 -5.91
C TYR A 429 7.39 11.14 -4.41
N GLY A 430 7.25 9.97 -3.79
CA GLY A 430 7.89 9.69 -2.51
C GLY A 430 9.35 9.27 -2.69
N GLU A 431 10.16 9.51 -1.66
CA GLU A 431 11.52 8.98 -1.59
C GLU A 431 11.51 7.63 -0.87
N LEU A 432 12.17 6.63 -1.46
CA LEU A 432 12.48 5.39 -0.74
C LEU A 432 13.51 5.72 0.33
N ALA A 433 13.27 5.22 1.55
CA ALA A 433 14.24 5.34 2.63
C ALA A 433 15.59 4.78 2.18
N THR A 434 16.67 5.56 2.37
CA THR A 434 18.03 5.11 2.12
C THR A 434 18.75 4.94 3.45
N ALA A 435 19.71 4.02 3.52
CA ALA A 435 20.56 3.82 4.70
C ALA A 435 21.39 5.07 5.10
N GLN A 436 21.44 6.10 4.25
CA GLN A 436 22.02 7.41 4.56
C GLN A 436 21.10 8.30 5.40
N ASP A 437 19.85 7.90 5.60
CA ASP A 437 18.94 8.55 6.55
C ASP A 437 18.99 7.81 7.89
N ASP A 438 20.22 7.65 8.41
CA ASP A 438 20.48 7.26 9.81
C ASP A 438 20.15 8.40 10.79
N GLY A 439 19.44 9.42 10.31
CA GLY A 439 19.22 10.67 11.00
C GLY A 439 20.49 11.51 11.14
N MET A 440 21.60 11.22 10.44
CA MET A 440 22.85 11.96 10.53
C MET A 440 23.19 12.69 9.22
N VAL A 441 23.70 13.92 9.34
CA VAL A 441 24.22 14.74 8.23
C VAL A 441 25.70 15.01 8.43
N THR A 442 26.45 15.10 7.33
CA THR A 442 27.86 15.51 7.37
C THR A 442 27.96 16.98 6.99
N VAL A 443 28.46 17.80 7.89
CA VAL A 443 28.59 19.25 7.74
C VAL A 443 30.03 19.70 7.99
N GLU A 444 30.48 20.76 7.32
CA GLU A 444 31.76 21.41 7.66
C GLU A 444 31.47 22.50 8.69
N VAL A 445 32.08 22.39 9.87
CA VAL A 445 31.87 23.31 11.00
C VAL A 445 33.16 24.06 11.28
N ASP A 446 33.07 25.36 11.44
CA ASP A 446 34.15 26.17 11.98
C ASP A 446 34.22 25.95 13.50
N LEU A 447 35.19 25.17 13.96
CA LEU A 447 35.34 24.79 15.37
C LEU A 447 35.54 26.00 16.30
N SER A 448 35.97 27.15 15.77
CA SER A 448 36.11 28.36 16.57
C SER A 448 34.78 29.04 16.86
N THR A 449 33.73 28.73 16.11
CA THR A 449 32.43 29.41 16.18
C THR A 449 31.23 28.47 16.33
N GLY A 450 31.37 27.18 15.99
CA GLY A 450 30.31 26.18 16.07
C GLY A 450 29.30 26.21 14.92
N PHE A 451 29.48 27.10 13.93
CA PHE A 451 28.57 27.29 12.79
C PHE A 451 29.04 26.55 11.54
N LEU A 452 28.16 26.45 10.52
CA LEU A 452 28.55 25.95 9.20
C LEU A 452 29.68 26.81 8.65
N ALA A 453 30.76 26.18 8.20
CA ALA A 453 31.93 26.87 7.68
C ALA A 453 31.58 27.65 6.42
N GLY A 454 31.77 28.97 6.47
CA GLY A 454 31.69 29.84 5.31
C GLY A 454 32.94 29.76 4.43
N PRO A 455 32.91 30.32 3.21
CA PRO A 455 34.04 30.30 2.29
C PRO A 455 35.33 30.88 2.88
N TYR A 456 35.23 31.87 3.77
CA TYR A 456 36.35 32.58 4.39
C TYR A 456 36.72 32.09 5.80
N CYS A 457 36.09 31.03 6.33
CA CYS A 457 36.54 30.42 7.58
C CYS A 457 37.99 29.91 7.44
N PRO A 458 38.88 30.18 8.42
CA PRO A 458 40.25 29.67 8.39
C PRO A 458 40.22 28.15 8.29
N ARG A 459 40.78 27.58 7.20
CA ARG A 459 40.70 26.14 6.95
C ARG A 459 41.38 25.29 8.03
N SER A 460 42.32 25.87 8.78
CA SER A 460 42.92 25.28 9.98
C SER A 460 41.93 25.07 11.13
N SER A 461 40.80 25.77 11.11
CA SER A 461 39.76 25.76 12.14
C SER A 461 38.46 25.10 11.66
N VAL A 462 38.41 24.63 10.41
CA VAL A 462 37.25 23.92 9.85
C VAL A 462 37.43 22.42 9.98
N GLN A 463 36.44 21.75 10.53
CA GLN A 463 36.39 20.29 10.60
C GLN A 463 35.10 19.77 10.00
N ARG A 464 35.20 18.66 9.27
CA ARG A 464 34.03 17.92 8.77
C ARG A 464 33.51 17.02 9.88
N LEU A 465 32.28 17.27 10.33
CA LEU A 465 31.63 16.55 11.42
C LEU A 465 30.40 15.82 10.89
N ARG A 466 30.16 14.60 11.39
CA ARG A 466 28.94 13.83 11.16
C ARG A 466 28.08 13.96 12.41
N LEU A 467 26.90 14.58 12.29
CA LEU A 467 26.04 14.95 13.41
C LEU A 467 24.60 14.48 13.13
N PRO A 468 23.79 14.20 14.16
CA PRO A 468 22.34 14.06 13.98
C PRO A 468 21.76 15.28 13.26
N ARG A 469 20.79 15.08 12.36
CA ARG A 469 20.18 16.10 11.49
C ARG A 469 19.57 17.24 12.30
N ASP A 470 19.03 16.93 13.47
CA ASP A 470 18.48 17.89 14.44
C ASP A 470 19.54 18.62 15.28
N ALA A 471 20.77 18.11 15.30
CA ALA A 471 21.91 18.68 16.03
C ALA A 471 22.91 19.42 15.11
N ALA A 472 22.76 19.31 13.79
CA ALA A 472 23.65 19.97 12.85
C ALA A 472 23.39 21.49 12.82
N PRO A 473 24.44 22.34 12.89
CA PRO A 473 24.27 23.77 12.75
C PRO A 473 23.70 24.10 11.37
N THR A 474 22.72 25.00 11.34
CA THR A 474 22.00 25.41 10.12
C THR A 474 22.38 26.81 9.64
N VAL A 475 23.17 27.53 10.43
CA VAL A 475 23.59 28.91 10.16
C VAL A 475 25.05 28.92 9.71
N VAL A 476 25.33 29.64 8.62
CA VAL A 476 26.70 29.87 8.12
C VAL A 476 27.43 30.86 9.03
N CYS A 477 28.71 30.57 9.32
CA CYS A 477 29.56 31.31 10.26
C CYS A 477 29.49 32.83 10.03
N PRO A 478 28.88 33.60 10.95
CA PRO A 478 28.67 35.04 10.76
C PRO A 478 29.94 35.86 11.01
N ILE A 479 30.92 35.29 11.72
CA ILE A 479 32.18 35.97 12.07
C ILE A 479 33.11 36.06 10.86
N HIS A 480 33.23 34.96 10.12
CA HIS A 480 34.08 34.89 8.93
C HIS A 480 33.29 35.17 7.65
N ASN A 481 31.96 35.32 7.71
CA ASN A 481 31.13 35.60 6.56
C ASN A 481 30.20 36.80 6.86
N PRO A 482 30.71 38.05 6.81
CA PRO A 482 29.93 39.23 7.15
C PRO A 482 28.75 39.47 6.19
N ALA A 483 27.70 40.12 6.69
CA ALA A 483 26.42 40.31 6.02
C ALA A 483 26.55 40.92 4.60
N GLY A 484 25.83 40.33 3.64
CA GLY A 484 25.75 40.79 2.24
C GLY A 484 26.32 39.82 1.19
N ILE A 485 26.73 38.61 1.57
CA ILE A 485 27.24 37.59 0.65
C ILE A 485 26.35 36.33 0.74
N THR A 486 25.43 36.19 -0.20
CA THR A 486 24.53 35.04 -0.34
C THR A 486 25.29 33.80 -0.80
N ALA A 487 25.19 32.72 -0.03
CA ALA A 487 25.60 31.39 -0.49
C ALA A 487 24.72 30.94 -1.66
N VAL A 488 25.29 30.25 -2.65
CA VAL A 488 24.55 29.78 -3.83
C VAL A 488 23.40 28.86 -3.37
N GLY A 489 22.15 29.26 -3.61
CA GLY A 489 20.94 28.52 -3.23
C GLY A 489 20.33 28.89 -1.87
N ALA A 490 20.84 29.92 -1.17
CA ALA A 490 20.21 30.45 0.03
C ALA A 490 19.18 31.54 -0.30
N THR A 491 18.05 31.52 0.41
CA THR A 491 17.02 32.56 0.43
C THR A 491 16.99 33.22 1.81
N ALA A 492 16.60 34.49 1.88
CA ALA A 492 16.54 35.21 3.15
C ALA A 492 15.36 34.69 4.00
N THR A 493 15.64 34.38 5.27
CA THR A 493 14.61 33.90 6.21
C THR A 493 13.60 35.04 6.46
N PRO A 494 12.28 34.85 6.25
CA PRO A 494 11.26 35.88 6.46
C PRO A 494 11.23 36.40 7.90
N ASP A 495 11.03 37.71 8.09
CA ASP A 495 10.84 38.27 9.43
C ASP A 495 9.43 38.02 9.93
N VAL A 496 9.31 37.13 10.93
CA VAL A 496 8.04 36.80 11.58
C VAL A 496 8.02 37.18 13.06
N VAL A 497 9.01 37.95 13.54
CA VAL A 497 9.02 38.40 14.93
C VAL A 497 7.92 39.44 15.14
N GLY A 498 7.08 39.22 16.16
CA GLY A 498 5.90 40.01 16.48
C GLY A 498 4.61 39.52 15.81
N PHE A 499 4.69 38.51 14.93
CA PHE A 499 3.52 37.90 14.31
C PHE A 499 2.80 36.99 15.30
N SER A 500 1.51 36.73 15.05
CA SER A 500 0.86 35.57 15.65
C SER A 500 1.55 34.30 15.17
N LEU A 501 1.56 33.25 15.98
CA LEU A 501 2.12 31.97 15.58
C LEU A 501 1.51 31.45 14.27
N GLU A 502 0.20 31.61 14.10
CA GLU A 502 -0.53 31.19 12.90
C GLU A 502 -0.02 31.92 11.66
N ASP A 503 0.07 33.25 11.71
CA ASP A 503 0.57 34.05 10.59
C ASP A 503 2.05 33.77 10.29
N ALA A 504 2.86 33.57 11.34
CA ALA A 504 4.27 33.27 11.22
C ALA A 504 4.51 31.91 10.55
N ALA A 505 3.76 30.88 10.97
CA ALA A 505 3.89 29.53 10.42
C ALA A 505 3.45 29.48 8.95
N LEU A 506 2.31 30.12 8.62
CA LEU A 506 1.80 30.21 7.25
C LEU A 506 2.81 30.89 6.32
N LEU A 507 3.39 32.02 6.73
CA LEU A 507 4.36 32.74 5.91
C LEU A 507 5.64 31.92 5.67
N LEU A 508 6.15 31.23 6.69
CA LEU A 508 7.36 30.44 6.58
C LEU A 508 7.16 29.20 5.69
N LEU A 509 6.04 28.49 5.87
CA LEU A 509 5.70 27.32 5.07
C LEU A 509 5.47 27.66 3.59
N ASP A 510 4.77 28.77 3.30
CA ASP A 510 4.57 29.27 1.92
C ASP A 510 5.89 29.57 1.21
N GLN A 511 6.90 30.03 1.96
CA GLN A 511 8.25 30.31 1.45
C GLN A 511 9.17 29.09 1.47
N GLY A 512 8.62 27.90 1.74
CA GLY A 512 9.32 26.61 1.69
C GLY A 512 10.25 26.35 2.88
N PHE A 513 10.00 26.98 4.04
CA PHE A 513 10.71 26.69 5.29
C PHE A 513 9.88 25.78 6.19
N ASP A 514 10.54 24.89 6.92
CA ASP A 514 9.90 24.11 7.98
C ASP A 514 9.86 24.92 9.28
N VAL A 515 8.89 24.67 10.15
CA VAL A 515 8.71 25.46 11.39
C VAL A 515 8.75 24.57 12.62
N ARG A 516 9.52 24.97 13.63
CA ARG A 516 9.54 24.33 14.96
C ARG A 516 9.23 25.36 16.04
N ILE A 517 8.39 25.03 17.01
CA ILE A 517 8.07 25.93 18.12
C ILE A 517 8.81 25.54 19.39
N GLU A 518 9.22 26.57 20.12
CA GLU A 518 9.54 26.52 21.54
C GLU A 518 8.65 27.52 22.29
N TRP A 519 7.83 27.03 23.22
CA TRP A 519 7.02 27.88 24.08
C TRP A 519 7.87 28.40 25.24
N VAL A 520 7.80 29.70 25.48
CA VAL A 520 8.55 30.36 26.56
C VAL A 520 7.61 31.26 27.34
N ARG A 521 7.54 31.03 28.65
CA ARG A 521 6.75 31.85 29.55
C ARG A 521 7.37 33.24 29.66
N ILE A 522 6.67 34.24 29.12
CA ILE A 522 7.05 35.65 29.16
C ILE A 522 5.85 36.47 29.60
N ASP A 523 5.95 37.13 30.76
CA ASP A 523 4.82 37.82 31.38
C ASP A 523 4.41 39.13 30.67
N ASN A 524 5.22 39.63 29.74
CA ASN A 524 5.05 40.93 29.06
C ASN A 524 4.67 40.83 27.57
N LEU A 525 4.37 39.64 27.06
CA LEU A 525 3.98 39.41 25.67
C LEU A 525 2.68 38.61 25.61
N ALA A 526 1.85 38.86 24.59
CA ALA A 526 0.61 38.12 24.41
C ALA A 526 0.92 36.65 24.10
N THR A 527 0.14 35.73 24.67
CA THR A 527 0.25 34.30 24.39
C THR A 527 0.07 34.03 22.90
N GLY A 528 0.94 33.23 22.31
CA GLY A 528 0.93 32.91 20.88
C GLY A 528 1.70 33.90 20.00
N THR A 529 2.30 34.95 20.57
CA THR A 529 3.15 35.88 19.80
C THR A 529 4.56 35.32 19.65
N VAL A 530 5.06 35.28 18.41
CA VAL A 530 6.47 34.96 18.12
C VAL A 530 7.32 36.13 18.59
N PHE A 531 8.23 35.90 19.53
CA PHE A 531 9.12 36.96 20.04
C PHE A 531 10.59 36.71 19.69
N ASN A 532 10.92 35.53 19.19
CA ASN A 532 12.24 35.22 18.68
C ASN A 532 12.15 34.17 17.57
N MET A 533 13.13 34.16 16.67
CA MET A 533 13.25 33.16 15.62
C MET A 533 14.71 32.79 15.35
N SER A 534 14.95 31.56 14.90
CA SER A 534 16.26 31.06 14.50
C SER A 534 16.13 30.16 13.26
N PRO A 535 16.79 30.46 12.12
CA PRO A 535 17.69 31.59 11.90
C PRO A 535 16.98 32.95 12.09
N PRO A 536 17.70 34.00 12.52
CA PRO A 536 17.13 35.34 12.63
C PRO A 536 16.57 35.83 11.31
N ALA A 537 15.56 36.69 11.37
CA ALA A 537 15.03 37.41 10.23
C ALA A 537 16.15 37.97 9.32
N GLY A 538 16.03 37.73 8.01
CA GLY A 538 17.02 38.15 7.01
C GLY A 538 18.28 37.29 6.91
N SER A 539 18.40 36.20 7.68
CA SER A 539 19.53 35.27 7.55
C SER A 539 19.42 34.43 6.29
N ASP A 540 20.54 34.19 5.62
CA ASP A 540 20.63 33.29 4.48
C ASP A 540 20.41 31.83 4.92
N ALA A 541 19.34 31.20 4.43
CA ALA A 541 18.96 29.83 4.73
C ALA A 541 18.49 29.10 3.46
N GLN A 542 18.68 27.79 3.37
CA GLN A 542 18.19 27.01 2.22
C GLN A 542 16.70 26.68 2.37
N ILE A 543 15.99 26.47 1.26
CA ILE A 543 14.62 25.94 1.27
C ILE A 543 14.64 24.57 1.98
N GLY A 544 13.66 24.32 2.84
CA GLY A 544 13.61 23.17 3.77
C GLY A 544 14.40 23.37 5.07
N THR A 545 14.96 24.56 5.31
CA THR A 545 15.57 24.88 6.61
C THR A 545 14.48 24.98 7.68
N ILE A 546 14.70 24.33 8.82
CA ILE A 546 13.82 24.45 9.99
C ILE A 546 14.07 25.80 10.68
N VAL A 547 13.04 26.63 10.73
CA VAL A 547 12.99 27.88 11.49
C VAL A 547 12.37 27.60 12.85
N LYS A 548 13.18 27.71 13.91
CA LYS A 548 12.74 27.61 15.30
C LYS A 548 12.13 28.95 15.74
N LEU A 549 10.86 28.96 16.09
CA LEU A 549 10.14 30.11 16.65
C LEU A 549 10.05 29.97 18.17
N SER A 550 10.52 30.98 18.92
CA SER A 550 10.18 31.09 20.34
C SER A 550 8.91 31.91 20.48
N VAL A 551 7.89 31.28 21.07
CA VAL A 551 6.54 31.81 21.16
C VAL A 551 6.19 32.09 22.62
N ALA A 552 5.68 33.29 22.89
CA ALA A 552 5.32 33.70 24.23
C ALA A 552 4.11 32.86 24.69
N GLY A 553 4.22 32.21 25.84
CA GLY A 553 3.16 31.38 26.40
C GLY A 553 3.70 30.16 27.14
N GLU A 554 2.79 29.40 27.75
CA GLU A 554 3.11 28.07 28.23
C GLU A 554 2.95 27.08 27.08
N THR A 555 3.74 25.99 27.06
CA THR A 555 3.49 24.86 26.16
C THR A 555 2.02 24.49 26.29
N PRO A 556 1.23 24.44 25.20
CA PRO A 556 -0.19 24.18 25.28
C PRO A 556 -0.43 22.87 26.04
N THR A 557 -0.81 22.99 27.30
CA THR A 557 -1.38 21.91 28.06
C THR A 557 -2.89 22.07 27.97
N ASP A 558 -3.54 21.01 27.49
CA ASP A 558 -4.94 20.71 27.74
C ASP A 558 -5.96 21.41 26.83
N SER A 559 -5.91 21.12 25.54
CA SER A 559 -6.95 20.28 24.89
C SER A 559 -6.93 20.37 23.37
N VAL A 560 -7.28 19.28 22.69
CA VAL A 560 -7.38 19.24 21.22
C VAL A 560 -8.31 20.34 20.70
N ALA A 561 -7.87 21.13 19.73
CA ALA A 561 -8.69 22.19 19.14
C ALA A 561 -9.86 21.62 18.30
N ALA A 562 -10.95 22.38 18.18
CA ALA A 562 -12.04 22.03 17.26
C ALA A 562 -11.65 22.41 15.83
N VAL A 563 -11.54 21.40 14.96
CA VAL A 563 -11.11 21.55 13.57
C VAL A 563 -12.09 20.98 12.55
N LEU A 564 -13.25 20.50 12.98
CA LEU A 564 -14.32 20.08 12.07
C LEU A 564 -14.81 21.25 11.21
N GLY A 565 -14.95 21.00 9.91
CA GLY A 565 -15.39 21.97 8.90
C GLY A 565 -14.30 22.88 8.35
N PHE A 566 -13.07 22.81 8.88
CA PHE A 566 -11.95 23.59 8.37
C PHE A 566 -11.22 22.88 7.24
N PRO A 567 -10.64 23.61 6.27
CA PRO A 567 -9.67 23.05 5.33
C PRO A 567 -8.51 22.40 6.08
N LEU A 568 -7.91 21.36 5.50
CA LEU A 568 -6.82 20.61 6.15
C LEU A 568 -5.68 21.52 6.65
N GLU A 569 -5.27 22.50 5.86
CA GLU A 569 -4.18 23.41 6.22
C GLU A 569 -4.55 24.29 7.43
N GLU A 570 -5.79 24.76 7.50
CA GLU A 570 -6.28 25.53 8.64
C GLU A 570 -6.48 24.64 9.88
N ALA A 571 -6.91 23.40 9.69
CA ALA A 571 -7.01 22.42 10.77
C ALA A 571 -5.63 22.06 11.37
N ARG A 572 -4.60 21.94 10.53
CA ARG A 572 -3.21 21.74 10.97
C ARG A 572 -2.69 22.94 11.73
N ALA A 573 -2.98 24.15 11.26
CA ALA A 573 -2.64 25.39 11.97
C ALA A 573 -3.33 25.49 13.34
N ARG A 574 -4.58 25.03 13.46
CA ARG A 574 -5.32 25.01 14.73
C ARG A 574 -4.88 23.91 15.70
N LEU A 575 -4.27 22.84 15.19
CA LEU A 575 -3.69 21.74 15.98
C LEU A 575 -2.19 21.86 16.14
N PHE A 576 -1.65 23.06 15.97
CA PHE A 576 -0.23 23.29 16.03
C PHE A 576 0.31 22.99 17.44
N GLY A 577 1.20 22.01 17.54
CA GLY A 577 1.71 21.45 18.80
C GLY A 577 1.28 20.01 19.08
N PHE A 578 0.32 19.48 18.30
CA PHE A 578 -0.03 18.06 18.26
C PHE A 578 0.63 17.40 17.03
N GLU A 579 0.97 16.12 17.12
CA GLU A 579 1.26 15.31 15.94
C GLU A 579 -0.05 15.08 15.18
N VAL A 580 -0.16 15.60 13.95
CA VAL A 580 -1.41 15.51 13.17
C VAL A 580 -1.32 14.41 12.13
N GLN A 581 -2.08 13.33 12.33
CA GLN A 581 -2.24 12.26 11.34
C GLN A 581 -3.43 12.56 10.45
N VAL A 582 -3.31 12.38 9.13
CA VAL A 582 -4.37 12.74 8.19
C VAL A 582 -4.76 11.54 7.34
N PHE A 583 -6.06 11.25 7.32
CA PHE A 583 -6.67 10.29 6.42
C PHE A 583 -7.53 11.03 5.40
N LEU A 584 -7.29 10.76 4.12
CA LEU A 584 -8.20 11.16 3.05
C LEU A 584 -9.29 10.08 2.96
N LEU A 585 -10.47 10.40 3.48
CA LEU A 585 -11.60 9.49 3.56
C LEU A 585 -12.87 10.30 3.35
N ALA A 586 -13.72 9.89 2.41
CA ALA A 586 -15.00 10.59 2.19
C ALA A 586 -16.02 10.27 3.29
N GLU A 587 -16.89 11.24 3.61
CA GLU A 587 -18.10 11.03 4.41
C GLU A 587 -19.01 9.97 3.77
N GLU A 588 -19.73 9.21 4.61
CA GLU A 588 -20.61 8.13 4.15
C GLU A 588 -21.74 8.60 3.23
N ASN A 589 -22.18 9.86 3.38
CA ASN A 589 -23.14 10.48 2.48
C ASN A 589 -22.41 11.15 1.30
N PRO A 590 -22.56 10.65 0.06
CA PRO A 590 -21.87 11.21 -1.10
C PRO A 590 -22.21 12.68 -1.38
N SER A 591 -23.42 13.11 -1.02
CA SER A 591 -23.84 14.51 -1.22
C SER A 591 -23.17 15.47 -0.25
N ASP A 592 -22.87 15.01 0.98
CA ASP A 592 -22.18 15.81 1.99
C ASP A 592 -20.66 15.80 1.74
N ALA A 593 -20.10 14.64 1.37
CA ALA A 593 -18.71 14.51 0.94
C ALA A 593 -18.38 15.45 -0.24
N ALA A 594 -19.25 15.50 -1.25
CA ALA A 594 -19.08 16.41 -2.39
C ALA A 594 -19.19 17.90 -1.99
N ARG A 595 -20.06 18.24 -1.04
CA ARG A 595 -20.22 19.62 -0.54
C ARG A 595 -19.08 20.08 0.35
N ARG A 596 -18.36 19.15 0.99
CA ARG A 596 -17.29 19.42 1.96
C ARG A 596 -15.94 18.86 1.53
N SER A 597 -15.72 18.69 0.22
CA SER A 597 -14.42 18.27 -0.33
C SER A 597 -13.32 19.23 0.16
N GLY A 598 -12.21 18.65 0.60
CA GLY A 598 -11.08 19.37 1.20
C GLY A 598 -11.26 19.80 2.66
N LEU A 599 -12.44 19.57 3.28
CA LEU A 599 -12.70 19.91 4.68
C LEU A 599 -12.56 18.71 5.61
N VAL A 600 -12.08 18.96 6.83
CA VAL A 600 -12.06 17.98 7.92
C VAL A 600 -13.49 17.70 8.36
N TRP A 601 -13.95 16.46 8.23
CA TRP A 601 -15.29 16.07 8.69
C TRP A 601 -15.26 15.21 9.96
N LYS A 602 -14.09 14.71 10.35
CA LYS A 602 -13.88 14.01 11.63
C LYS A 602 -12.50 14.32 12.19
N GLN A 603 -12.42 14.33 13.52
CA GLN A 603 -11.17 14.42 14.28
C GLN A 603 -11.19 13.43 15.45
N ALA A 604 -10.03 12.95 15.89
CA ALA A 604 -9.87 12.12 17.09
C ALA A 604 -8.49 12.40 17.71
N PRO A 605 -8.37 12.64 19.04
CA PRO A 605 -9.48 12.73 19.98
C PRO A 605 -10.38 13.95 19.73
N ALA A 606 -11.57 13.94 20.34
CA ALA A 606 -12.53 15.02 20.16
C ALA A 606 -11.97 16.34 20.68
N SER A 607 -12.45 17.46 20.14
CA SER A 607 -12.08 18.79 20.64
C SER A 607 -12.34 18.91 22.15
N GLY A 608 -11.45 19.53 22.90
CA GLY A 608 -11.54 19.62 24.36
C GLY A 608 -10.88 18.45 25.11
N THR A 609 -10.33 17.45 24.41
CA THR A 609 -9.63 16.31 25.06
C THR A 609 -8.25 16.74 25.58
N PRO A 610 -7.95 16.65 26.89
CA PRO A 610 -6.65 17.00 27.46
C PRO A 610 -5.59 15.91 27.24
N GLY A 611 -4.31 16.28 27.31
CA GLY A 611 -3.18 15.33 27.30
C GLY A 611 -3.02 14.45 26.05
N ALA A 612 -3.54 14.86 24.89
CA ALA A 612 -3.31 14.14 23.63
C ALA A 612 -2.02 14.64 22.97
N ASP A 613 -1.15 13.72 22.54
CA ASP A 613 0.04 14.06 21.76
C ASP A 613 -0.22 14.00 20.25
N VAL A 614 -1.20 13.17 19.83
CA VAL A 614 -1.56 12.91 18.43
C VAL A 614 -3.03 13.25 18.18
N VAL A 615 -3.32 13.93 17.07
CA VAL A 615 -4.68 14.23 16.60
C VAL A 615 -4.84 13.74 15.17
N THR A 616 -5.70 12.75 14.99
CA THR A 616 -6.06 12.20 13.69
C THR A 616 -7.21 12.98 13.07
N LEU A 617 -7.07 13.36 11.80
CA LEU A 617 -8.06 14.07 10.99
C LEU A 617 -8.52 13.20 9.84
N TRP A 618 -9.81 13.25 9.52
CA TRP A 618 -10.36 12.70 8.28
C TRP A 618 -10.89 13.84 7.42
N VAL A 619 -10.37 13.92 6.20
CA VAL A 619 -10.64 14.97 5.23
C VAL A 619 -11.34 14.36 4.03
N ASN A 620 -12.41 15.00 3.55
CA ASN A 620 -13.05 14.56 2.32
C ASN A 620 -12.07 14.78 1.13
N PRO A 621 -11.79 13.73 0.33
CA PRO A 621 -10.86 13.83 -0.79
C PRO A 621 -11.33 14.77 -1.92
#